data_AF-A0A9W4QT73-F1
#
_entry.id   AF-A0A9W4QT73-F1
#
_cell.length_a   1.000
_cell.length_b   1.000
_cell.length_c   1.000
_cell.angle_alpha   90.00
_cell.angle_beta   90.00
_cell.angle_gamma   90.00
#
_symmetry.space_group_name_H-M   'P 1'
#
loop_
_entity.id
_entity.type
_entity.pdbx_description
1 polymer ?
#
loop_
_entity_poly.entity_id
_entity_poly.type
_entity_poly.pdbx_seq_one_letter_code
_entity_poly.pdbx_strand_id
1 'polypeptide(L)'
;MKTLITLLLIIFTTATYAKHQHVEHINTNEGYPYKNVIRKAERVELRYSEVENNIECKVIVLNNTHKHSSTLQTVSRKKFNKSPMAACLTRNTAKQILATL
;
A
#
# COMPACT_ATOMS: atom_id res chain seq x y z
N MET A 1 -26.79 45.51 -16.45
CA MET A 1 -25.72 45.37 -15.43
C MET A 1 -25.94 44.22 -14.42
N LYS A 2 -27.02 43.42 -14.50
CA LYS A 2 -27.21 42.25 -13.60
C LYS A 2 -26.67 40.93 -14.19
N THR A 3 -26.62 40.81 -15.51
CA THR A 3 -26.18 39.59 -16.22
C THR A 3 -24.66 39.44 -16.32
N LEU A 4 -23.89 40.50 -16.07
CA LEU A 4 -22.41 40.43 -16.07
C LEU A 4 -21.86 39.81 -14.77
N ILE A 5 -22.58 39.99 -13.65
CA ILE A 5 -22.16 39.51 -12.32
C ILE A 5 -22.32 37.99 -12.22
N THR A 6 -23.33 37.41 -12.89
CA THR A 6 -23.58 35.97 -12.92
C THR A 6 -22.53 35.17 -13.71
N LEU A 7 -21.81 35.79 -14.65
CA LEU A 7 -20.80 35.10 -15.46
C LEU A 7 -19.45 34.97 -14.74
N LEU A 8 -19.17 35.84 -13.77
CA LEU A 8 -17.89 35.86 -13.05
C LEU A 8 -17.77 34.78 -11.97
N LEU A 9 -18.88 34.18 -11.54
CA LEU A 9 -18.92 33.19 -10.46
C LEU A 9 -18.57 31.76 -10.89
N ILE A 10 -18.41 31.49 -12.19
CA ILE A 10 -18.21 30.14 -12.72
C ILE A 10 -16.71 29.75 -12.78
N ILE A 11 -15.79 30.71 -12.58
CA ILE A 11 -14.36 30.52 -12.86
C ILE A 11 -13.59 29.81 -11.71
N PHE A 12 -14.20 29.59 -10.55
CA PHE A 12 -13.50 29.04 -9.38
C PHE A 12 -13.70 27.53 -9.12
N THR A 13 -14.27 26.77 -10.06
CA THR A 13 -14.31 25.32 -9.93
C THR A 13 -13.02 24.69 -10.46
N THR A 14 -11.92 24.83 -9.72
CA THR A 14 -10.76 23.96 -9.93
C THR A 14 -11.15 22.56 -9.47
N ALA A 15 -11.57 21.73 -10.42
CA ALA A 15 -11.78 20.30 -10.18
C ALA A 15 -10.45 19.69 -9.73
N THR A 16 -10.30 19.48 -8.43
CA THR A 16 -9.18 18.73 -7.87
C THR A 16 -9.43 17.26 -8.23
N TYR A 17 -8.82 16.81 -9.33
CA TYR A 17 -8.78 15.39 -9.66
C TYR A 17 -7.97 14.69 -8.56
N ALA A 18 -8.67 14.09 -7.60
CA ALA A 18 -8.07 13.18 -6.66
C ALA A 18 -7.42 12.05 -7.50
N LYS A 19 -6.09 11.94 -7.45
CA LYS A 19 -5.37 10.84 -8.09
C LYS A 19 -5.87 9.54 -7.46
N HIS A 20 -6.68 8.79 -8.21
CA HIS A 20 -7.15 7.49 -7.80
C HIS A 20 -5.91 6.61 -7.57
N GLN A 21 -5.67 6.19 -6.32
CA GLN A 21 -4.56 5.27 -6.05
C GLN A 21 -4.91 3.94 -6.70
N HIS A 22 -4.13 3.54 -7.71
CA HIS A 22 -4.32 2.26 -8.38
C HIS A 22 -4.16 1.14 -7.35
N VAL A 23 -5.26 0.46 -7.01
CA VAL A 23 -5.24 -0.71 -6.13
C VAL A 23 -5.08 -1.93 -7.03
N GLU A 24 -3.87 -2.49 -7.06
CA GLU A 24 -3.58 -3.73 -7.75
C GLU A 24 -3.68 -4.92 -6.78
N HIS A 25 -4.33 -5.99 -7.21
CA HIS A 25 -4.29 -7.26 -6.48
C HIS A 25 -2.99 -7.99 -6.79
N ILE A 26 -2.09 -8.05 -5.81
CA ILE A 26 -0.82 -8.75 -5.95
C ILE A 26 -1.00 -10.19 -5.48
N ASN A 27 -0.91 -11.12 -6.43
CA ASN A 27 -0.93 -12.54 -6.12
C ASN A 27 0.37 -12.97 -5.41
N THR A 28 0.22 -13.75 -4.36
CA THR A 28 1.34 -14.33 -3.63
C THR A 28 1.11 -15.77 -3.23
N ASN A 29 2.18 -16.56 -3.30
CA ASN A 29 2.18 -17.97 -2.91
C ASN A 29 3.00 -18.22 -1.62
N GLU A 30 3.34 -17.19 -0.84
CA GLU A 30 4.18 -17.44 0.34
C GLU A 30 3.41 -18.18 1.45
N GLY A 31 4.10 -19.14 2.07
CA GLY A 31 3.59 -19.92 3.19
C GLY A 31 3.66 -19.18 4.53
N TYR A 32 3.78 -19.94 5.61
CA TYR A 32 3.96 -19.36 6.95
C TYR A 32 5.25 -18.50 7.02
N PRO A 33 5.21 -17.30 7.64
CA PRO A 33 4.11 -16.69 8.38
C PRO A 33 3.15 -15.82 7.56
N TYR A 34 3.49 -15.49 6.31
CA TYR A 34 2.82 -14.49 5.49
C TYR A 34 1.37 -14.85 5.16
N LYS A 35 1.11 -16.10 4.77
CA LYS A 35 -0.26 -16.61 4.56
C LYS A 35 -1.17 -16.38 5.77
N ASN A 36 -0.63 -16.51 6.98
CA ASN A 36 -1.41 -16.33 8.19
C ASN A 36 -1.67 -14.84 8.48
N VAL A 37 -0.73 -13.95 8.17
CA VAL A 37 -0.95 -12.50 8.24
C VAL A 37 -2.07 -12.09 7.28
N ILE A 38 -1.99 -12.52 6.01
CA ILE A 38 -3.00 -12.20 4.98
C ILE A 38 -4.39 -12.74 5.38
N ARG A 39 -4.45 -13.95 5.94
CA ARG A 39 -5.73 -14.58 6.30
C ARG A 39 -6.37 -13.98 7.56
N LYS A 40 -5.57 -13.49 8.52
CA LYS A 40 -6.08 -13.00 9.81
C LYS A 40 -6.29 -11.49 9.85
N ALA A 41 -5.50 -10.74 9.11
CA ALA A 41 -5.66 -9.29 9.05
C ALA A 41 -6.96 -8.92 8.33
N GLU A 42 -7.55 -7.80 8.72
CA GLU A 42 -8.67 -7.21 8.00
C GLU A 42 -8.21 -6.73 6.62
N ARG A 43 -7.03 -6.09 6.58
CA ARG A 43 -6.43 -5.62 5.34
C ARG A 43 -4.91 -5.68 5.40
N VAL A 44 -4.30 -6.11 4.30
CA VAL A 44 -2.87 -6.06 4.08
C VAL A 44 -2.61 -5.19 2.85
N GLU A 45 -1.80 -4.14 3.02
CA GLU A 45 -1.35 -3.29 1.92
C GLU A 45 0.14 -3.50 1.69
N LEU A 46 0.50 -3.85 0.47
CA LEU A 46 1.88 -3.76 0.00
C LEU A 46 2.06 -2.42 -0.71
N ARG A 47 2.84 -1.52 -0.11
CA ARG A 47 3.16 -0.23 -0.72
C ARG A 47 4.55 -0.30 -1.29
N TYR A 48 4.70 0.06 -2.57
CA TYR A 48 5.98 0.01 -3.24
C TYR A 48 6.14 1.12 -4.29
N SER A 49 7.38 1.44 -4.60
CA SER A 49 7.79 2.31 -5.69
C SER A 49 9.04 1.75 -6.36
N GLU A 50 9.14 1.96 -7.67
CA GLU A 50 10.34 1.60 -8.42
C GLU A 50 11.38 2.72 -8.28
N VAL A 51 12.59 2.36 -7.87
CA VAL A 51 13.73 3.27 -7.77
C VAL A 51 14.88 2.65 -8.55
N GLU A 52 15.15 3.18 -9.75
CA GLU A 52 16.10 2.62 -10.71
C GLU A 52 15.80 1.12 -10.98
N ASN A 53 16.72 0.23 -10.59
CA ASN A 53 16.60 -1.23 -10.73
C ASN A 53 16.09 -1.94 -9.47
N ASN A 54 15.77 -1.18 -8.42
CA ASN A 54 15.29 -1.68 -7.15
C ASN A 54 13.83 -1.30 -6.92
N ILE A 55 13.24 -1.96 -5.94
CA ILE A 55 11.91 -1.68 -5.42
C ILE A 55 12.09 -1.27 -3.98
N GLU A 56 11.60 -0.07 -3.65
CA GLU A 56 11.40 0.33 -2.26
C GLU A 56 10.00 -0.07 -1.86
N CYS A 57 9.87 -0.83 -0.77
CA CYS A 57 8.57 -1.35 -0.37
C CYS A 57 8.42 -1.50 1.14
N LYS A 58 7.17 -1.47 1.58
CA LYS A 58 6.76 -1.76 2.95
C LYS A 58 5.38 -2.40 2.98
N VAL A 59 5.12 -3.13 4.05
CA VAL A 59 3.84 -3.77 4.30
C VAL A 59 3.12 -3.04 5.43
N ILE A 60 1.85 -2.74 5.21
CA ILE A 60 0.94 -2.24 6.24
C ILE A 60 -0.10 -3.32 6.50
N VAL A 61 -0.28 -3.67 7.77
CA VAL A 61 -1.27 -4.66 8.22
C VAL A 61 -2.24 -3.95 9.13
N LEU A 62 -3.52 -4.02 8.78
CA LEU A 62 -4.63 -3.44 9.52
C LEU A 62 -5.46 -4.58 10.12
N ASN A 63 -5.77 -4.44 11.40
CA ASN A 63 -6.87 -5.14 12.05
C ASN A 63 -7.81 -4.10 12.68
N ASN A 64 -8.95 -4.54 13.23
CA ASN A 64 -9.98 -3.66 13.79
C ASN A 64 -9.46 -2.62 14.81
N THR A 65 -8.32 -2.86 15.46
CA THR A 65 -7.82 -2.07 16.58
C THR A 65 -6.41 -1.51 16.39
N HIS A 66 -5.64 -2.03 15.43
CA HIS A 66 -4.21 -1.78 15.28
C HIS A 66 -3.79 -1.68 13.82
N LYS A 67 -2.84 -0.77 13.59
CA LYS A 67 -2.14 -0.62 12.33
C LYS A 67 -0.65 -0.89 12.54
N HIS A 68 -0.16 -1.96 11.94
CA HIS A 68 1.26 -2.28 11.92
C HIS A 68 1.86 -1.84 10.59
N SER A 69 2.92 -1.03 10.62
CA SER A 69 3.73 -0.71 9.44
C SER A 69 5.09 -1.37 9.58
N SER A 70 5.51 -2.12 8.57
CA SER A 70 6.89 -2.60 8.50
C SER A 70 7.84 -1.43 8.26
N THR A 71 9.12 -1.67 8.53
CA THR A 71 10.20 -0.82 8.04
C THR A 71 10.25 -0.84 6.52
N LEU A 72 10.73 0.25 5.92
CA LEU A 72 10.98 0.32 4.48
C LEU A 72 12.12 -0.63 4.12
N GLN A 73 11.94 -1.39 3.05
CA GLN A 73 12.91 -2.33 2.50
C GLN A 73 13.26 -1.92 1.08
N THR A 74 14.54 -1.97 0.74
CA THR A 74 15.00 -1.84 -0.66
C THR A 74 15.40 -3.22 -1.15
N VAL A 75 14.72 -3.72 -2.17
CA VAL A 75 14.91 -5.08 -2.71
C VAL A 75 15.08 -5.04 -4.22
N SER A 76 15.77 -6.03 -4.78
CA SER A 76 15.84 -6.15 -6.24
C SER A 76 14.47 -6.46 -6.82
N ARG A 77 14.19 -5.94 -8.03
CA ARG A 77 12.96 -6.23 -8.78
C ARG A 77 12.71 -7.73 -8.94
N LYS A 78 13.77 -8.51 -9.19
CA LYS A 78 13.69 -9.98 -9.29
C LYS A 78 13.18 -10.63 -8.00
N LYS A 79 13.64 -10.17 -6.83
CA LYS A 79 13.21 -10.70 -5.53
C LYS A 79 11.76 -10.31 -5.23
N PHE A 80 11.40 -9.06 -5.52
CA PHE A 80 10.03 -8.56 -5.39
C PHE A 80 9.05 -9.38 -6.24
N ASN A 81 9.31 -9.52 -7.55
CA ASN A 81 8.41 -10.23 -8.46
C ASN A 81 8.22 -11.72 -8.11
N LYS A 82 9.22 -12.34 -7.47
CA LYS A 82 9.14 -13.74 -7.05
C LYS A 82 8.33 -13.94 -5.77
N SER A 83 8.49 -13.05 -4.80
CA SER A 83 7.91 -13.19 -3.46
C SER A 83 7.74 -11.80 -2.83
N PRO A 84 6.74 -11.03 -3.26
CA PRO A 84 6.63 -9.61 -2.92
C PRO A 84 6.40 -9.40 -1.42
N MET A 85 5.62 -10.28 -0.78
CA MET A 85 5.38 -10.17 0.65
C MET A 85 6.64 -10.47 1.46
N ALA A 86 7.36 -11.54 1.10
CA ALA A 86 8.60 -11.92 1.80
C ALA A 86 9.77 -10.98 1.51
N ALA A 87 9.75 -10.30 0.36
CA ALA A 87 10.75 -9.29 0.03
C ALA A 87 10.56 -8.03 0.89
N CYS A 88 9.31 -7.64 1.15
CA CYS A 88 8.98 -6.36 1.79
C CYS A 88 8.67 -6.47 3.29
N LEU A 89 8.50 -7.68 3.81
CA LEU A 89 8.28 -7.95 5.23
C LEU A 89 9.20 -9.09 5.70
N THR A 90 10.09 -8.77 6.64
CA THR A 90 10.96 -9.79 7.22
C THR A 90 10.14 -10.86 7.94
N ARG A 91 10.61 -12.11 7.93
CA ARG A 91 9.94 -13.23 8.60
C ARG A 91 9.72 -12.96 10.09
N ASN A 92 10.67 -12.29 10.75
CA ASN A 92 10.58 -11.97 12.18
C ASN A 92 9.50 -10.91 12.44
N THR A 93 9.47 -9.84 11.67
CA THR A 93 8.41 -8.83 11.77
C THR A 93 7.04 -9.42 11.47
N ALA A 94 6.92 -10.30 10.47
CA ALA A 94 5.67 -10.99 10.17
C ALA A 94 5.17 -11.86 11.34
N LYS A 95 6.08 -12.54 12.05
CA LYS A 95 5.71 -13.30 13.26
C LYS A 95 5.27 -12.40 14.41
N GLN A 96 5.94 -11.26 14.60
CA GLN A 96 5.56 -10.28 15.63
C GLN A 96 4.18 -9.71 15.35
N ILE A 97 3.91 -9.31 14.11
CA ILE A 97 2.56 -8.86 13.70
C ILE A 97 1.55 -9.99 13.92
N LEU A 98 1.85 -11.21 13.50
CA LEU A 98 0.93 -12.33 13.67
C LEU A 98 0.59 -12.64 15.15
N ALA A 99 1.48 -12.32 16.09
CA ALA A 99 1.23 -12.47 17.52
C ALA A 99 0.29 -11.39 18.09
N THR A 100 0.07 -10.29 17.35
CA THR A 100 -0.83 -9.19 17.74
C THR A 100 -2.12 -9.14 16.90
N LEU A 101 -2.27 -10.06 15.93
CA LEU A 101 -3.47 -10.23 15.09
C LEU A 101 -4.48 -11.22 15.67
#